data_AF-G3HTW5-F1
#
_entry.id   AF-G3HTW5-F1
#
_cell.length_a   1.000
_cell.length_b   1.000
_cell.length_c   1.000
_cell.angle_alpha   90.00
_cell.angle_beta   90.00
_cell.angle_gamma   90.00
#
_symmetry.space_group_name_H-M   'P 1'
#
loop_
_entity.id
_entity.type
_entity.pdbx_description
1 polymer ?
#
loop_
_entity_poly.entity_id
_entity_poly.type
_entity_poly.pdbx_seq_one_letter_code
_entity_poly.pdbx_strand_id
1 'polypeptide(L)'
;MPQESVLPHLLAQHLTGGLIDPKRTGRIPVPQAVLCGMISEDLGQLLQDELGYEKDLTDPITKERMSYKEAMGRCRKDPLSGLLLLPAMLEGYRCYRAASPTLPRSCVR
;
A
#
# COMPACT_ATOMS: atom_id res chain seq x y z
N MET A 1 1.39 -8.30 21.67
CA MET A 1 1.21 -8.21 20.20
C MET A 1 0.29 -9.34 19.82
N PRO A 2 -0.89 -9.08 19.22
CA PRO A 2 -1.69 -10.17 18.68
C PRO A 2 -0.84 -10.88 17.61
N GLN A 3 -0.94 -12.21 17.51
CA GLN A 3 -0.30 -12.97 16.42
C GLN A 3 -1.08 -12.72 15.12
N GLU A 4 -1.12 -11.47 14.66
CA GLU A 4 -1.60 -11.16 13.32
C GLU A 4 -0.66 -11.81 12.30
N SER A 5 -1.24 -12.28 11.19
CA SER A 5 -0.50 -12.93 10.12
C SER A 5 0.68 -12.07 9.69
N VAL A 6 1.89 -12.65 9.68
CA VAL A 6 3.12 -11.97 9.26
C VAL A 6 3.11 -11.73 7.73
N LEU A 7 2.34 -12.53 6.99
CA LEU A 7 2.35 -12.58 5.54
C LEU A 7 1.84 -11.27 4.88
N PRO A 8 0.69 -10.66 5.26
CA PRO A 8 0.25 -9.38 4.71
C PRO A 8 1.29 -8.26 4.81
N HIS A 9 2.01 -8.21 5.93
CA HIS A 9 3.06 -7.22 6.16
C HIS A 9 4.26 -7.42 5.23
N LEU A 10 4.69 -8.68 5.05
CA LEU A 10 5.77 -9.02 4.13
C LEU A 10 5.36 -8.81 2.66
N LEU A 11 4.10 -9.09 2.31
CA LEU A 11 3.54 -8.82 0.97
C LEU A 11 3.56 -7.33 0.64
N ALA A 12 3.10 -6.49 1.58
CA ALA A 12 3.11 -5.04 1.40
C ALA A 12 4.55 -4.52 1.16
N GLN A 13 5.53 -5.04 1.91
CA GLN A 13 6.94 -4.70 1.68
C GLN A 13 7.43 -5.20 0.31
N HIS A 14 7.21 -6.48 -0.01
CA HIS A 14 7.61 -7.09 -1.27
C HIS A 14 7.09 -6.28 -2.48
N LEU A 15 5.78 -6.02 -2.51
CA LEU A 15 5.11 -5.32 -3.61
C LEU A 15 5.50 -3.85 -3.74
N THR A 16 6.03 -3.23 -2.67
CA THR A 16 6.46 -1.83 -2.68
C THR A 16 7.99 -1.65 -2.83
N GLY A 17 8.70 -2.70 -3.26
CA GLY A 17 10.12 -2.62 -3.64
C GLY A 17 11.07 -3.54 -2.87
N GLY A 18 10.55 -4.51 -2.12
CA GLY A 18 11.37 -5.49 -1.39
C GLY A 18 11.25 -5.39 0.12
N LEU A 19 11.83 -6.38 0.80
CA LEU A 19 11.76 -6.55 2.25
C LEU A 19 12.72 -5.61 2.96
N ILE A 20 12.32 -5.12 4.13
CA ILE A 20 13.14 -4.25 4.98
C ILE A 20 14.05 -5.14 5.83
N ASP A 21 15.36 -4.99 5.68
CA ASP A 21 16.34 -5.59 6.59
C ASP A 21 16.60 -4.61 7.75
N PRO A 22 16.23 -4.92 9.01
CA PRO A 22 16.43 -4.00 10.13
C PRO A 22 17.90 -3.72 10.46
N LYS A 23 18.84 -4.52 9.96
CA LYS A 23 20.28 -4.36 10.17
C LYS A 23 20.96 -3.54 9.07
N ARG A 24 20.25 -3.21 7.99
CA ARG A 24 20.79 -2.50 6.82
C ARG A 24 19.86 -1.37 6.42
N THR A 25 20.39 -0.34 5.79
CA THR A 25 19.54 0.69 5.19
C THR A 25 19.01 0.20 3.84
N GLY A 26 17.70 0.34 3.63
CA GLY A 26 17.06 0.08 2.34
C GLY A 26 16.23 -1.21 2.31
N ARG A 27 15.93 -1.66 1.09
CA ARG A 27 15.12 -2.85 0.83
C ARG A 27 15.96 -3.90 0.10
N ILE A 28 15.72 -5.16 0.42
CA ILE A 28 16.36 -6.31 -0.21
C ILE A 28 15.33 -7.17 -0.97
N PRO A 29 15.70 -7.77 -2.10
CA PRO A 29 14.81 -8.66 -2.85
C PRO A 29 14.59 -9.98 -2.10
N VAL A 30 13.45 -10.63 -2.35
CA VAL A 30 13.05 -11.89 -1.68
C VAL A 30 14.14 -12.98 -1.77
N PRO A 31 14.79 -13.24 -2.93
CA PRO A 31 15.87 -14.22 -3.01
C PRO A 31 17.03 -13.93 -2.05
N GLN A 32 17.39 -12.65 -1.88
CA GLN A 32 18.47 -12.27 -0.96
C GLN A 32 18.06 -12.42 0.51
N ALA A 33 16.80 -12.13 0.84
CA ALA A 33 16.24 -12.35 2.17
C ALA A 33 16.25 -13.83 2.58
N VAL A 34 15.95 -14.73 1.64
CA VAL A 34 16.06 -16.18 1.82
C VAL A 34 17.52 -16.58 2.03
N LEU A 35 18.43 -16.14 1.15
CA LEU A 35 19.86 -16.47 1.23
C LEU A 35 20.51 -16.02 2.54
N CYS A 36 20.06 -14.89 3.10
CA CYS A 36 20.56 -14.36 4.37
C CYS A 36 19.84 -14.95 5.60
N GLY A 37 18.91 -15.88 5.42
CA GLY A 37 18.15 -16.53 6.49
C GLY A 37 17.15 -15.61 7.19
N MET A 38 16.74 -14.51 6.57
CA MET A 38 15.77 -13.56 7.15
C MET A 38 14.33 -14.09 7.08
N ILE A 39 14.03 -14.88 6.06
CA ILE A 39 12.77 -15.62 5.87
C ILE A 39 13.08 -17.04 5.40
N SER A 40 12.15 -17.97 5.60
CA SER A 40 12.25 -19.33 5.06
C SER A 40 12.01 -19.37 3.55
N GLU A 41 12.46 -20.45 2.90
CA GLU A 41 12.17 -20.71 1.48
C GLU A 41 10.66 -20.76 1.21
N ASP A 42 9.88 -21.42 2.08
CA ASP A 42 8.42 -21.50 1.96
C ASP A 42 7.76 -20.12 1.98
N LEU A 43 8.18 -19.23 2.88
CA LEU A 43 7.69 -17.84 2.91
C LEU A 43 8.13 -17.09 1.65
N GLY A 44 9.35 -17.32 1.17
CA GLY A 44 9.86 -16.74 -0.07
C GLY A 44 9.04 -17.15 -1.30
N GLN A 45 8.56 -18.40 -1.35
CA GLN A 45 7.67 -18.91 -2.39
C GLN A 45 6.27 -18.29 -2.27
N LEU A 46 5.69 -18.24 -1.08
CA LEU A 46 4.38 -17.61 -0.84
C LEU A 46 4.35 -16.13 -1.24
N LEU A 47 5.44 -15.40 -0.99
CA LEU A 47 5.55 -14.00 -1.40
C LEU A 47 5.58 -13.83 -2.92
N GLN A 48 6.07 -14.82 -3.66
CA GLN A 48 6.18 -14.79 -5.12
C GLN A 48 4.97 -15.41 -5.83
N ASP A 49 4.11 -16.14 -5.12
CA ASP A 49 2.87 -16.71 -5.68
C ASP A 49 1.74 -15.68 -5.72
N GLU A 50 1.74 -14.89 -6.79
CA GLU A 50 0.77 -13.81 -6.98
C GLU A 50 -0.68 -14.30 -7.16
N LEU A 51 -0.87 -15.56 -7.60
CA LEU A 51 -2.19 -16.16 -7.79
C LEU A 51 -2.81 -16.56 -6.44
N GLY A 52 -1.96 -16.88 -5.46
CA GLY A 52 -2.34 -17.24 -4.09
C GLY A 52 -2.59 -16.06 -3.15
N TYR A 53 -2.45 -14.81 -3.62
CA TYR A 53 -2.63 -13.65 -2.75
C TYR A 53 -4.06 -13.54 -2.21
N GLU A 54 -4.16 -13.38 -0.89
CA GLU A 54 -5.43 -13.22 -0.22
C GLU A 54 -6.15 -11.95 -0.71
N LYS A 55 -7.45 -12.10 -0.98
CA LYS A 55 -8.33 -11.00 -1.35
C LYS A 55 -8.99 -10.44 -0.11
N ASP A 56 -8.20 -9.77 0.72
CA ASP A 56 -8.58 -9.24 2.03
C ASP A 56 -9.15 -7.81 1.99
N LEU A 57 -8.91 -7.09 0.89
CA LEU A 57 -9.46 -5.75 0.65
C LEU A 57 -10.80 -5.81 -0.10
N THR A 58 -11.56 -4.72 -0.01
CA THR A 58 -12.82 -4.54 -0.75
C THR A 58 -12.69 -3.32 -1.66
N ASP A 59 -12.99 -3.48 -2.94
CA ASP A 59 -13.04 -2.38 -3.90
C ASP A 59 -14.14 -1.38 -3.46
N PRO A 60 -13.80 -0.10 -3.23
CA PRO A 60 -14.77 0.89 -2.74
C PRO A 60 -15.84 1.25 -3.78
N ILE A 61 -15.64 0.92 -5.05
CA ILE A 61 -16.57 1.15 -6.17
C ILE A 61 -17.37 -0.12 -6.44
N THR A 62 -16.72 -1.22 -6.80
CA THR A 62 -17.42 -2.45 -7.21
C THR A 62 -17.93 -3.28 -6.03
N LYS A 63 -17.42 -3.02 -4.81
CA LYS A 63 -17.65 -3.81 -3.58
C LYS A 63 -17.16 -5.26 -3.66
N GLU A 64 -16.39 -5.60 -4.69
CA GLU A 64 -15.78 -6.92 -4.84
C GLU A 64 -14.52 -7.05 -3.97
N ARG A 65 -14.22 -8.29 -3.56
CA ARG A 65 -12.99 -8.59 -2.82
C ARG A 65 -11.79 -8.56 -3.77
N MET A 66 -10.69 -7.96 -3.34
CA MET A 66 -9.46 -7.86 -4.12
C MET A 66 -8.21 -8.00 -3.24
N SER A 67 -7.10 -8.42 -3.82
CA SER A 67 -5.81 -8.46 -3.13
C SER A 67 -5.15 -7.09 -3.12
N TYR A 68 -4.13 -6.91 -2.26
CA TYR A 68 -3.33 -5.69 -2.23
C TYR A 68 -2.69 -5.37 -3.59
N LYS A 69 -2.20 -6.38 -4.32
CA LYS A 69 -1.63 -6.19 -5.66
C LYS A 69 -2.68 -5.72 -6.67
N GLU A 70 -3.87 -6.33 -6.65
CA GLU A 70 -4.99 -5.91 -7.50
C GLU A 70 -5.43 -4.47 -7.16
N ALA A 71 -5.41 -4.07 -5.88
CA ALA A 71 -5.69 -2.70 -5.44
C ALA A 71 -4.65 -1.71 -5.98
N MET A 72 -3.36 -2.02 -5.88
CA MET A 72 -2.28 -1.20 -6.46
C MET A 72 -2.45 -0.99 -7.96
N GLY A 73 -2.90 -2.02 -8.70
CA GLY A 73 -3.18 -1.93 -10.13
C GLY A 73 -4.37 -1.02 -10.49
N ARG A 74 -5.31 -0.80 -9.56
CA ARG A 74 -6.45 0.12 -9.72
C ARG A 74 -6.13 1.56 -9.30
N CYS A 75 -5.01 1.78 -8.60
CA CYS A 75 -4.62 3.10 -8.14
C CYS A 75 -4.26 4.03 -9.32
N ARG A 76 -4.53 5.32 -9.12
CA ARG A 76 -4.01 6.39 -9.98
C ARG A 76 -2.83 7.04 -9.29
N LYS A 77 -1.76 7.29 -10.05
CA LYS A 77 -0.60 8.03 -9.54
C LYS A 77 -0.92 9.52 -9.52
N ASP A 78 -0.88 10.14 -8.35
CA ASP A 78 -1.01 11.59 -8.22
C ASP A 78 0.23 12.27 -8.83
N PRO A 79 0.09 13.17 -9.82
CA PRO A 79 1.23 13.76 -10.52
C PRO A 79 2.09 14.67 -9.63
N LEU A 80 1.53 15.21 -8.54
CA LEU A 80 2.26 16.12 -7.64
C LEU A 80 3.07 15.36 -6.59
N SER A 81 2.45 14.42 -5.88
CA SER A 81 3.10 13.65 -4.81
C SER A 81 3.76 12.37 -5.29
N GLY A 82 3.37 11.85 -6.46
CA GLY A 82 3.79 10.55 -6.96
C GLY A 82 3.16 9.37 -6.23
N LEU A 83 2.23 9.59 -5.29
CA LEU A 83 1.58 8.54 -4.51
C LEU A 83 0.53 7.80 -5.34
N LEU A 84 0.32 6.52 -5.01
CA LEU A 84 -0.76 5.71 -5.55
C LEU A 84 -2.03 5.95 -4.74
N LEU A 85 -3.08 6.45 -5.38
CA LEU A 85 -4.37 6.74 -4.78
C LEU A 85 -5.44 5.81 -5.36
N LEU A 86 -6.09 5.03 -4.51
CA LEU A 86 -7.22 4.18 -4.89
C LEU A 86 -8.48 5.03 -5.03
N PRO A 87 -9.16 5.06 -6.18
CA PRO A 87 -10.42 5.78 -6.35
C PRO A 87 -11.50 5.23 -5.41
N ALA A 88 -12.31 6.08 -4.81
CA ALA A 88 -13.43 5.69 -3.95
C ALA A 88 -14.72 6.42 -4.36
N MET A 89 -15.88 5.78 -4.15
CA MET A 89 -17.18 6.43 -4.36
C MET A 89 -17.43 7.52 -3.30
N LEU A 90 -18.11 8.60 -3.71
CA LEU A 90 -18.44 9.73 -2.83
C LEU A 90 -19.56 9.41 -1.81
N GLU A 91 -20.34 8.34 -2.02
CA GLU A 91 -21.39 7.95 -1.07
C GLU A 91 -20.79 7.66 0.32
N GLY A 92 -21.06 8.56 1.28
CA GLY A 92 -20.56 8.49 2.64
C GLY A 92 -19.25 9.25 2.90
N TYR A 93 -18.56 9.78 1.89
CA TYR A 93 -17.44 10.70 2.10
C TYR A 93 -17.98 12.08 2.47
N ARG A 94 -18.05 12.39 3.77
CA ARG A 94 -18.12 13.78 4.23
C ARG A 94 -16.85 14.46 3.78
N CYS A 95 -16.95 15.33 2.78
CA CYS A 95 -15.89 16.26 2.46
C CYS A 95 -15.54 17.04 3.73
N TYR A 96 -14.41 16.76 4.36
CA TYR A 96 -13.78 17.68 5.31
C TYR A 96 -13.18 18.86 4.55
N ARG A 97 -13.95 19.50 3.67
CA ARG A 97 -13.69 20.89 3.32
C ARG A 97 -14.23 21.72 4.47
N ALA A 98 -13.46 21.79 5.56
CA ALA A 98 -13.45 23.04 6.28
C ALA A 98 -12.90 24.05 5.27
N ALA A 99 -13.79 24.90 4.76
CA ALA A 99 -13.36 26.04 3.97
C ALA A 99 -12.31 26.79 4.79
N SER A 100 -11.06 26.80 4.34
CA SER A 100 -10.09 27.76 4.83
C SER A 100 -10.72 29.14 4.62
N PRO A 101 -10.89 29.99 5.65
CA PRO A 101 -11.40 31.32 5.44
C PRO A 101 -10.39 32.04 4.54
N THR A 102 -10.76 32.31 3.29
CA THR A 102 -9.96 33.19 2.45
C THR A 102 -10.04 34.57 3.07
N LEU A 103 -8.98 35.01 3.75
CA LEU A 103 -8.82 36.41 4.09
C LEU A 103 -8.76 37.21 2.77
N PRO A 104 -9.61 38.23 2.58
CA PRO A 104 -9.49 39.10 1.43
C PRO A 104 -8.15 39.84 1.54
N ARG A 105 -7.29 39.66 0.54
CA ARG A 105 -6.10 40.50 0.36
C ARG A 105 -6.59 41.92 0.05
N SER A 106 -6.57 42.80 1.04
CA SER A 106 -6.65 44.23 0.77
C SER A 106 -5.40 44.63 0.00
N CYS A 107 -5.60 45.19 -1.19
CA CYS A 107 -4.55 45.85 -1.94
C CYS A 107 -4.10 47.07 -1.12
N VAL A 108 -2.85 47.07 -0.68
CA VAL A 108 -2.23 48.29 -0.13
C VAL A 108 -1.92 49.19 -1.32
N ARG A 109 -2.51 50.39 -1.29
CA ARG A 109 -2.31 51.46 -2.26
C ARG A 109 -1.17 52.36 -1.79
#